data_AF-Q86G96-F1
#
_entry.id   AF-Q86G96-F1
#
_cell.length_a   1.000
_cell.length_b   1.000
_cell.length_c   1.000
_cell.angle_alpha   90.00
_cell.angle_beta   90.00
_cell.angle_gamma   90.00
#
_symmetry.space_group_name_H-M   'P 1'
#
loop_
_entity.id
_entity.type
_entity.pdbx_description
1 polymer ?
#
loop_
_entity_poly.entity_id
_entity_poly.type
_entity_poly.pdbx_seq_one_letter_code
_entity_poly.pdbx_strand_id
1 'polypeptide(L)'
;LNTFHYAGVSAKNVTLGVPRLKEIINVSKKPKTPSLTVFLQGTAAKDAEKAKDVLCKLEHTTLRKVTANTAIYYDPDPKNTIIEEDQEWVNIFYEMPDFDPSRCSPWLLRIELDRRRMTDKKLTMEAIADKIHQGFGDDLNVIYTDDNAEKLVFRLRITNQEGDKGNEDEQVERMEDDVFLRCIETNMLSDLTLQGIEAITKVYMHKPTTDDKKRVVITPDGGFKAIPEWLLETDGTALAKVLSEQNVDPIRTTSNDICEIFEVLGIEAVRKAIEREMNHVI
;
A
#
# COMPACT_ATOMS: atom_id res chain seq x y z
N LEU A 1 -34.89 4.86 0.12
CA LEU A 1 -34.31 4.29 1.35
C LEU A 1 -32.83 4.02 1.08
N ASN A 2 -31.92 4.85 1.59
CA ASN A 2 -30.48 4.67 1.40
C ASN A 2 -29.91 4.05 2.68
N THR A 3 -29.29 2.88 2.55
CA THR A 3 -28.51 2.15 3.57
C THR A 3 -29.27 1.69 4.82
N PHE A 4 -29.49 0.37 4.92
CA PHE A 4 -29.79 -0.30 6.19
C PHE A 4 -28.55 -0.27 7.09
N HIS A 5 -28.73 0.02 8.37
CA HIS A 5 -27.70 -0.23 9.38
C HIS A 5 -27.59 -1.74 9.60
N TYR A 6 -26.52 -2.35 9.09
CA TYR A 6 -26.18 -3.72 9.48
C TYR A 6 -25.54 -3.67 10.87
N ALA A 7 -26.28 -4.14 11.88
CA ALA A 7 -25.74 -4.26 13.23
C ALA A 7 -24.71 -5.42 13.25
N GLY A 8 -23.43 -5.10 13.46
CA GLY A 8 -22.40 -6.11 13.71
C GLY A 8 -21.07 -5.96 12.96
N VAL A 9 -20.94 -5.03 11.99
CA VAL A 9 -19.66 -4.76 11.31
C VAL A 9 -19.49 -3.26 11.10
N SER A 10 -18.81 -2.58 12.04
CA SER A 10 -18.80 -1.11 12.15
C SER A 10 -17.85 -0.37 11.19
N ALA A 11 -17.09 -1.07 10.33
CA ALA A 11 -15.96 -0.46 9.64
C ALA A 11 -16.07 -0.36 8.11
N LYS A 12 -17.03 -1.05 7.48
CA LYS A 12 -17.10 -1.15 6.01
C LYS A 12 -18.45 -0.68 5.48
N ASN A 13 -18.41 0.27 4.55
CA ASN A 13 -19.59 0.73 3.84
C ASN A 13 -19.88 -0.21 2.66
N VAL A 14 -21.06 -0.81 2.65
CA VAL A 14 -21.54 -1.63 1.52
C VAL A 14 -22.82 -1.01 0.98
N THR A 15 -22.90 -0.82 -0.33
CA THR A 15 -24.12 -0.39 -1.00
C THR A 15 -25.14 -1.53 -0.96
N LEU A 16 -26.28 -1.34 -0.28
CA LEU A 16 -27.33 -2.34 -0.13
C LEU A 16 -28.70 -1.81 -0.60
N GLY A 17 -29.64 -2.73 -0.83
CA GLY A 17 -31.02 -2.44 -1.22
C GLY A 17 -31.16 -1.94 -2.66
N VAL A 18 -32.13 -1.04 -2.89
CA VAL A 18 -32.48 -0.53 -4.23
C VAL A 18 -31.29 0.07 -5.00
N PRO A 19 -30.38 0.86 -4.40
CA PRO A 19 -29.21 1.35 -5.11
C PRO A 19 -28.32 0.23 -5.66
N ARG A 20 -28.13 -0.85 -4.89
CA ARG A 20 -27.34 -2.01 -5.31
C ARG A 20 -28.06 -2.83 -6.39
N LEU A 21 -29.37 -3.04 -6.24
CA LEU A 21 -30.18 -3.70 -7.25
C LEU A 21 -30.08 -2.98 -8.60
N LYS A 22 -30.12 -1.64 -8.58
CA LYS A 22 -29.94 -0.83 -9.79
C LYS A 22 -28.55 -0.99 -10.42
N GLU A 23 -27.50 -1.12 -9.62
CA GLU A 23 -26.14 -1.39 -10.14
C GLU A 23 -26.04 -2.74 -10.84
N ILE A 24 -26.65 -3.79 -10.25
CA ILE A 24 -26.65 -5.15 -10.80
C ILE A 24 -27.44 -5.20 -12.11
N ILE A 25 -28.66 -4.63 -12.14
CA ILE A 25 -29.53 -4.62 -13.34
C ILE A 25 -28.87 -3.86 -14.49
N ASN A 26 -28.22 -2.74 -14.20
CA ASN A 26 -27.55 -1.92 -15.22
C ASN A 26 -26.14 -2.41 -15.58
N VAL A 27 -25.63 -3.45 -14.91
CA VAL A 27 -24.25 -3.95 -15.10
C VAL A 27 -23.24 -2.81 -15.04
N SER A 28 -23.22 -2.08 -13.91
CA SER A 28 -22.32 -0.94 -13.74
C SER A 28 -20.85 -1.38 -13.81
N LYS A 29 -20.07 -0.80 -14.73
CA LYS A 29 -18.63 -1.08 -14.88
C LYS A 29 -17.79 -0.76 -13.65
N LYS A 30 -18.26 0.18 -12.82
CA LYS A 30 -17.61 0.56 -11.56
C LYS A 30 -18.70 0.57 -10.48
N PRO A 31 -18.78 -0.45 -9.61
CA PRO A 31 -19.71 -0.41 -8.49
C PRO A 31 -19.32 0.73 -7.53
N LYS A 32 -20.29 1.29 -6.79
CA LYS A 32 -20.00 2.41 -5.87
C LYS A 32 -19.14 1.99 -4.69
N THR A 33 -19.31 0.76 -4.20
CA THR A 33 -18.54 0.19 -3.10
C THR A 33 -17.91 -1.12 -3.59
N PRO A 34 -16.86 -1.07 -4.43
CA PRO A 34 -16.15 -2.26 -4.91
C PRO A 34 -15.54 -2.99 -3.72
N SER A 35 -15.65 -4.31 -3.68
CA SER A 35 -15.14 -5.09 -2.57
C SER A 35 -14.90 -6.56 -2.91
N LEU A 36 -13.82 -7.10 -2.37
CA LEU A 36 -13.52 -8.51 -2.32
C LEU A 36 -13.74 -9.06 -0.90
N THR A 37 -14.22 -10.28 -0.82
CA THR A 37 -14.13 -11.12 0.38
C THR A 37 -13.05 -12.16 0.13
N VAL A 38 -11.89 -11.96 0.76
CA VAL A 38 -10.68 -12.76 0.58
C VAL A 38 -10.59 -13.77 1.70
N PHE A 39 -10.67 -15.04 1.33
CA PHE A 39 -10.46 -16.14 2.27
C PHE A 39 -8.99 -16.51 2.31
N LEU A 40 -8.52 -16.92 3.48
CA LEU A 40 -7.14 -17.35 3.67
C LEU A 40 -7.05 -18.88 3.74
N GLN A 41 -5.86 -19.40 3.45
CA GLN A 41 -5.55 -20.83 3.56
C GLN A 41 -4.38 -21.08 4.51
N GLY A 42 -4.21 -22.35 4.91
CA GLY A 42 -3.10 -22.80 5.75
C GLY A 42 -3.08 -22.12 7.13
N THR A 43 -1.90 -21.64 7.53
CA THR A 43 -1.71 -21.01 8.84
C THR A 43 -2.28 -19.60 8.90
N ALA A 44 -2.33 -18.87 7.77
CA ALA A 44 -2.87 -17.51 7.72
C ALA A 44 -4.37 -17.46 8.07
N ALA A 45 -5.11 -18.53 7.79
CA ALA A 45 -6.53 -18.64 8.17
C ALA A 45 -6.76 -18.75 9.69
N LYS A 46 -5.76 -19.19 10.46
CA LYS A 46 -5.90 -19.49 11.90
C LYS A 46 -5.16 -18.48 12.79
N ASP A 47 -4.07 -17.93 12.29
CA ASP A 47 -3.16 -17.04 12.99
C ASP A 47 -3.37 -15.59 12.54
N ALA A 48 -3.62 -14.69 13.50
CA ALA A 48 -3.88 -13.29 13.22
C ALA A 48 -2.67 -12.55 12.66
N GLU A 49 -1.46 -12.92 13.08
CA GLU A 49 -0.23 -12.26 12.67
C GLU A 49 0.10 -12.60 11.22
N LYS A 50 -0.11 -13.87 10.84
CA LYS A 50 0.04 -14.32 9.45
C LYS A 50 -1.08 -13.79 8.54
N ALA A 51 -2.29 -13.59 9.07
CA ALA A 51 -3.34 -12.90 8.34
C ALA A 51 -2.98 -11.42 8.10
N LYS A 52 -2.35 -10.77 9.09
CA LYS A 52 -1.82 -9.40 8.96
C LYS A 52 -0.74 -9.31 7.87
N ASP A 53 0.12 -10.31 7.72
CA ASP A 53 1.09 -10.34 6.62
C ASP A 53 0.43 -10.27 5.23
N VAL A 54 -0.64 -11.05 5.02
CA VAL A 54 -1.40 -11.00 3.76
C VAL A 54 -2.10 -9.66 3.62
N LEU A 55 -2.66 -9.11 4.70
CA LEU A 55 -3.28 -7.79 4.69
C LEU A 55 -2.30 -6.70 4.22
N CYS A 56 -1.08 -6.66 4.74
CA CYS A 56 -0.08 -5.65 4.35
C CYS A 56 0.31 -5.75 2.87
N LYS A 57 0.36 -6.97 2.32
CA LYS A 57 0.64 -7.21 0.89
C LYS A 57 -0.50 -6.82 -0.04
N LEU A 58 -1.74 -6.81 0.44
CA LEU A 58 -2.91 -6.44 -0.37
C LEU A 58 -3.20 -4.95 -0.31
N GLU A 59 -3.07 -4.33 0.86
CA GLU A 59 -3.44 -2.94 1.08
C GLU A 59 -2.45 -1.97 0.46
N HIS A 60 -2.92 -1.15 -0.48
CA HIS A 60 -2.10 -0.12 -1.12
C HIS A 60 -1.52 0.86 -0.08
N THR A 61 -0.20 0.88 0.02
CA THR A 61 0.52 1.75 0.94
C THR A 61 1.51 2.60 0.14
N THR A 62 1.22 3.90 0.04
CA THR A 62 2.12 4.90 -0.55
C THR A 62 3.03 5.50 0.52
N LEU A 63 4.11 6.16 0.09
CA LEU A 63 5.00 6.88 1.02
C LEU A 63 4.24 7.90 1.87
N ARG A 64 3.30 8.65 1.28
CA ARG A 64 2.42 9.59 2.01
C ARG A 64 1.71 8.97 3.20
N LYS A 65 1.30 7.70 3.13
CA LYS A 65 0.61 7.04 4.25
C LYS A 65 1.55 6.81 5.43
N VAL A 66 2.86 6.67 5.23
CA VAL A 66 3.83 6.40 6.30
C VAL A 66 4.65 7.62 6.72
N THR A 67 4.69 8.67 5.90
CA THR A 67 5.34 9.94 6.23
C THR A 67 4.60 10.70 7.35
N ALA A 68 5.36 11.13 8.35
CA ALA A 68 4.92 12.02 9.41
C ALA A 68 5.12 13.49 9.03
N ASN A 69 6.28 13.82 8.48
CA ASN A 69 6.65 15.18 8.11
C ASN A 69 7.62 15.21 6.92
N THR A 70 7.55 16.27 6.12
CA THR A 70 8.52 16.58 5.06
C THR A 70 8.98 18.02 5.18
N ALA A 71 10.27 18.25 4.96
CA ALA A 71 10.82 19.58 4.97
C ALA A 71 12.01 19.69 4.01
N ILE A 72 12.09 20.81 3.32
CA ILE A 72 13.22 21.15 2.45
C ILE A 72 14.12 22.12 3.21
N TYR A 73 15.38 21.73 3.38
CA TYR A 73 16.41 22.51 4.04
C TYR A 73 17.45 22.96 3.03
N TYR A 74 17.99 24.16 3.23
CA TYR A 74 19.25 24.56 2.61
C TYR A 74 20.38 24.11 3.53
N ASP A 75 21.11 23.07 3.13
CA ASP A 75 22.14 22.42 3.94
C ASP A 75 23.44 22.29 3.10
N PRO A 76 24.30 23.33 3.10
CA PRO A 76 25.35 23.49 2.11
C PRO A 76 26.48 22.47 2.22
N ASP A 77 26.76 21.94 3.41
CA ASP A 77 27.75 20.89 3.62
C ASP A 77 27.04 19.55 3.91
N PRO A 78 27.11 18.57 3.00
CA PRO A 78 26.51 17.26 3.21
C PRO A 78 27.04 16.51 4.44
N LYS A 79 28.31 16.74 4.80
CA LYS A 79 28.96 16.08 5.96
C LYS A 79 28.58 16.81 7.24
N ASN A 80 28.78 18.13 7.29
CA ASN A 80 28.48 18.94 8.46
C ASN A 80 27.11 19.59 8.34
N THR A 81 26.08 18.80 8.63
CA THR A 81 24.69 19.26 8.52
C THR A 81 24.35 20.35 9.55
N ILE A 82 23.48 21.29 9.16
CA ILE A 82 22.90 22.29 10.08
C ILE A 82 21.83 21.71 11.03
N ILE A 83 21.40 20.47 10.80
CA ILE A 83 20.34 19.82 11.58
C ILE A 83 20.99 19.07 12.74
N GLU A 84 20.93 19.67 13.94
CA GLU A 84 21.59 19.15 15.15
C GLU A 84 21.22 17.69 15.46
N GLU A 85 19.95 17.33 15.31
CA GLU A 85 19.46 15.97 15.58
C GLU A 85 19.95 14.92 14.58
N ASP A 86 20.38 15.35 13.39
CA ASP A 86 20.86 14.43 12.36
C ASP A 86 22.39 14.32 12.32
N GLN A 87 23.10 15.17 13.06
CA GLN A 87 24.54 15.38 12.90
C GLN A 87 25.39 14.14 13.19
N GLU A 88 25.08 13.42 14.27
CA GLU A 88 25.86 12.25 14.69
C GLU A 88 25.83 11.14 13.64
N TRP A 89 24.64 10.76 13.16
CA TRP A 89 24.50 9.65 12.22
C TRP A 89 24.94 10.01 10.80
N VAL A 90 24.79 11.27 10.38
CA VAL A 90 25.28 11.76 9.08
C VAL A 90 26.80 11.74 9.03
N ASN A 91 27.47 12.15 10.12
CA ASN A 91 28.92 12.09 10.23
C ASN A 91 29.42 10.65 10.08
N ILE A 92 28.84 9.72 10.83
CA ILE A 92 29.20 8.29 10.77
C ILE A 92 29.04 7.74 9.35
N PHE A 93 27.96 8.10 8.65
CA PHE A 93 27.73 7.67 7.27
C PHE A 93 28.86 8.10 6.32
N TYR A 94 29.32 9.36 6.41
CA TYR A 94 30.35 9.92 5.52
C TYR A 94 31.80 9.70 5.99
N GLU A 95 32.03 9.01 7.11
CA GLU A 95 33.35 8.54 7.50
C GLU A 95 33.90 7.49 6.52
N MET A 96 33.01 6.77 5.82
CA MET A 96 33.40 5.82 4.77
C MET A 96 33.53 6.54 3.42
N PRO A 97 34.66 6.39 2.70
CA PRO A 97 34.99 7.17 1.50
C PRO A 97 34.28 6.69 0.21
N ASP A 98 33.16 5.98 0.33
CA ASP A 98 32.54 5.26 -0.80
C ASP A 98 31.71 6.18 -1.73
N PHE A 99 31.42 7.41 -1.28
CA PHE A 99 30.66 8.40 -2.03
C PHE A 99 31.30 9.79 -1.92
N ASP A 100 31.43 10.50 -3.05
CA ASP A 100 31.91 11.89 -3.08
C ASP A 100 30.74 12.88 -2.90
N PRO A 101 30.58 13.51 -1.72
CA PRO A 101 29.44 14.37 -1.43
C PRO A 101 29.50 15.71 -2.17
N SER A 102 30.64 16.05 -2.78
CA SER A 102 30.82 17.31 -3.52
C SER A 102 29.90 17.45 -4.74
N ARG A 103 29.34 16.33 -5.19
CA ARG A 103 28.44 16.25 -6.35
C ARG A 103 26.97 16.48 -6.00
N CYS A 104 26.63 16.56 -4.70
CA CYS A 104 25.26 16.74 -4.27
C CYS A 104 24.82 18.20 -4.29
N SER A 105 23.55 18.44 -4.62
CA SER A 105 22.91 19.75 -4.45
C SER A 105 22.94 20.18 -2.96
N PRO A 106 23.12 21.48 -2.65
CA PRO A 106 23.04 22.00 -1.29
C PRO A 106 21.61 21.92 -0.72
N TRP A 107 20.60 21.71 -1.56
CA TRP A 107 19.24 21.51 -1.10
C TRP A 107 19.01 20.07 -0.65
N LEU A 108 18.41 19.93 0.52
CA LEU A 108 18.13 18.66 1.17
C LEU A 108 16.61 18.49 1.34
N LEU A 109 16.07 17.40 0.82
CA LEU A 109 14.73 16.94 1.18
C LEU A 109 14.84 15.97 2.36
N ARG A 110 14.27 16.36 3.51
CA ARG A 110 14.20 15.52 4.71
C ARG A 110 12.77 15.00 4.89
N ILE A 111 12.64 13.69 4.95
CA ILE A 111 11.36 12.99 5.15
C ILE A 111 11.43 12.23 6.47
N GLU A 112 10.55 12.55 7.40
CA GLU A 112 10.40 11.83 8.67
C GLU A 112 9.23 10.86 8.58
N LEU A 113 9.45 9.60 8.95
CA LEU A 113 8.46 8.54 8.91
C LEU A 113 7.85 8.27 10.29
N ASP A 114 6.57 7.91 10.30
CA ASP A 114 5.86 7.53 11.52
C ASP A 114 6.18 6.07 11.88
N ARG A 115 6.87 5.88 13.01
CA ARG A 115 7.26 4.55 13.53
C ARG A 115 6.07 3.61 13.74
N ARG A 116 4.92 4.11 14.19
CA ARG A 116 3.73 3.27 14.41
C ARG A 116 3.20 2.77 13.08
N ARG A 117 3.11 3.64 12.08
CA ARG A 117 2.66 3.28 10.73
C ARG A 117 3.62 2.32 10.03
N MET A 118 4.93 2.50 10.20
CA MET A 118 5.96 1.57 9.72
C MET A 118 5.79 0.18 10.31
N THR A 119 5.62 0.09 11.63
CA THR A 119 5.41 -1.18 12.35
C THR A 119 4.09 -1.85 11.94
N ASP A 120 3.01 -1.09 11.83
CA ASP A 120 1.69 -1.61 11.46
C ASP A 120 1.64 -2.16 10.04
N LYS A 121 2.43 -1.58 9.14
CA LYS A 121 2.57 -2.00 7.75
C LYS A 121 3.70 -2.99 7.53
N LYS A 122 4.47 -3.34 8.57
CA LYS A 122 5.64 -4.24 8.48
C LYS A 122 6.64 -3.80 7.41
N LEU A 123 6.90 -2.50 7.33
CA LEU A 123 7.89 -1.92 6.42
C LEU A 123 9.22 -1.71 7.17
N THR A 124 10.32 -1.90 6.47
CA THR A 124 11.68 -1.58 6.93
C THR A 124 12.23 -0.38 6.18
N MET A 125 13.19 0.33 6.78
CA MET A 125 13.84 1.46 6.10
C MET A 125 14.55 1.00 4.82
N GLU A 126 15.21 -0.15 4.84
CA GLU A 126 15.86 -0.77 3.67
C GLU A 126 14.88 -0.96 2.50
N ALA A 127 13.70 -1.56 2.77
CA ALA A 127 12.70 -1.80 1.72
C ALA A 127 12.15 -0.51 1.09
N ILE A 128 12.06 0.58 1.87
CA ILE A 128 11.66 1.89 1.34
C ILE A 128 12.79 2.50 0.51
N ALA A 129 14.04 2.40 0.97
CA ALA A 129 15.20 2.87 0.23
C ALA A 129 15.31 2.20 -1.15
N ASP A 130 15.13 0.88 -1.21
CA ASP A 130 15.10 0.11 -2.45
C ASP A 130 14.00 0.60 -3.40
N LYS A 131 12.82 0.94 -2.87
CA LYS A 131 11.71 1.48 -3.67
C LYS A 131 12.01 2.87 -4.20
N ILE A 132 12.63 3.73 -3.40
CA ILE A 132 13.04 5.07 -3.84
C ILE A 132 14.08 4.95 -4.96
N HIS A 133 15.12 4.12 -4.79
CA HIS A 133 16.12 3.89 -5.84
C HIS A 133 15.51 3.27 -7.12
N GLN A 134 14.58 2.32 -7.00
CA GLN A 134 13.87 1.75 -8.16
C GLN A 134 13.02 2.79 -8.91
N GLY A 135 12.47 3.78 -8.20
CA GLY A 135 11.59 4.80 -8.79
C GLY A 135 12.32 5.96 -9.44
N PHE A 136 13.44 6.41 -8.84
CA PHE A 136 14.14 7.64 -9.23
C PHE A 136 15.57 7.42 -9.74
N GLY A 137 16.09 6.18 -9.70
CA GLY A 137 17.41 5.83 -10.20
C GLY A 137 18.57 6.43 -9.39
N ASP A 138 19.73 6.54 -10.06
CA ASP A 138 20.99 7.01 -9.46
C ASP A 138 21.10 8.54 -9.36
N ASP A 139 20.08 9.28 -9.82
CA ASP A 139 20.06 10.74 -9.79
C ASP A 139 19.81 11.30 -8.38
N LEU A 140 19.37 10.45 -7.45
CA LEU A 140 19.16 10.79 -6.05
C LEU A 140 20.16 10.06 -5.16
N ASN A 141 20.92 10.82 -4.38
CA ASN A 141 21.62 10.30 -3.23
C ASN A 141 20.65 10.21 -2.04
N VAL A 142 20.43 9.00 -1.54
CA VAL A 142 19.49 8.71 -0.44
C VAL A 142 20.26 8.13 0.73
N ILE A 143 20.22 8.84 1.86
CA ILE A 143 20.75 8.36 3.14
C ILE A 143 19.61 8.29 4.15
N TYR A 144 19.67 7.35 5.08
CA TYR A 144 18.58 7.13 6.03
C TYR A 144 19.09 6.56 7.36
N THR A 145 18.28 6.69 8.41
CA THR A 145 18.58 6.13 9.73
C THR A 145 18.19 4.66 9.83
N ASP A 146 18.86 3.91 10.71
CA ASP A 146 18.48 2.53 11.03
C ASP A 146 17.08 2.45 11.67
N ASP A 147 16.42 1.29 11.54
CA ASP A 147 15.08 1.03 12.13
C ASP A 147 15.03 1.23 13.67
N ASN A 148 16.19 1.20 14.34
CA ASN A 148 16.31 1.39 15.78
C ASN A 148 16.41 2.86 16.22
N ALA A 149 16.75 3.79 15.31
CA ALA A 149 16.96 5.20 15.62
C ALA A 149 15.68 5.87 16.14
N GLU A 150 15.78 6.80 17.09
CA GLU A 150 14.63 7.46 17.73
C GLU A 150 13.64 8.01 16.68
N LYS A 151 14.17 8.71 15.67
CA LYS A 151 13.45 9.18 14.49
C LYS A 151 13.87 8.38 13.25
N LEU A 152 12.86 8.00 12.47
CA LEU A 152 13.04 7.35 11.17
C LEU A 152 13.09 8.43 10.10
N VAL A 153 14.26 8.68 9.55
CA VAL A 153 14.52 9.83 8.68
C VAL A 153 15.17 9.38 7.39
N PHE A 154 14.67 9.89 6.28
CA PHE A 154 15.30 9.87 4.97
C PHE A 154 15.80 11.27 4.62
N ARG A 155 17.01 11.33 4.07
CA ARG A 155 17.64 12.53 3.54
C ARG A 155 17.99 12.29 2.09
N LEU A 156 17.37 13.07 1.21
CA LEU A 156 17.53 12.95 -0.24
C LEU A 156 18.19 14.21 -0.79
N ARG A 157 19.20 14.02 -1.64
CA ARG A 157 19.86 15.08 -2.39
C ARG A 157 19.97 14.68 -3.86
N ILE A 158 19.89 15.67 -4.74
CA ILE A 158 20.12 15.48 -6.18
C ILE A 158 21.62 15.32 -6.39
N THR A 159 22.02 14.36 -7.23
CA THR A 159 23.42 14.15 -7.61
C THR A 159 23.65 14.64 -9.03
N ASN A 160 24.61 15.54 -9.23
CA ASN A 160 24.99 15.97 -10.57
C ASN A 160 25.90 14.92 -11.23
N GLN A 161 25.54 14.47 -12.44
CA GLN A 161 26.37 13.56 -13.23
C GLN A 161 27.57 14.29 -13.85
N GLU A 162 28.73 13.63 -13.93
CA GLU A 162 29.94 14.14 -14.61
C GLU A 162 29.70 14.17 -16.12
N GLY A 163 29.14 15.29 -16.60
CA GLY A 163 28.85 15.52 -18.01
C GLY A 163 28.06 16.81 -18.28
N ASP A 164 27.34 17.31 -17.27
CA ASP A 164 26.47 18.51 -17.42
C ASP A 164 27.20 19.85 -17.16
N LYS A 165 28.54 19.84 -17.34
CA LYS A 165 29.38 21.04 -17.31
C LYS A 165 29.82 21.40 -18.73
N GLY A 166 28.95 22.10 -19.45
CA GLY A 166 29.36 23.01 -20.52
C GLY A 166 28.61 22.90 -21.84
N ASN A 167 27.47 23.58 -21.94
CA ASN A 167 27.29 24.58 -22.99
C ASN A 167 26.68 25.82 -22.32
N GLU A 168 27.47 26.89 -22.24
CA GLU A 168 27.11 28.16 -21.60
C GLU A 168 25.98 28.92 -22.32
N ASP A 169 25.39 28.35 -23.37
CA ASP A 169 24.35 28.95 -24.22
C ASP A 169 22.98 28.25 -24.16
N GLU A 170 22.79 27.18 -23.39
CA GLU A 170 21.45 26.63 -23.13
C GLU A 170 20.88 27.22 -21.84
N GLN A 171 20.53 28.51 -21.92
CA GLN A 171 19.57 29.20 -21.04
C GLN A 171 18.14 28.64 -21.21
N VAL A 172 17.98 27.32 -21.25
CA VAL A 172 16.68 26.67 -21.10
C VAL A 172 16.57 26.32 -19.64
N GLU A 173 15.93 27.23 -18.88
CA GLU A 173 15.37 27.04 -17.53
C GLU A 173 15.77 25.70 -16.87
N ARG A 174 17.00 25.62 -16.34
CA ARG A 174 17.30 24.62 -15.30
C ARG A 174 16.33 24.96 -14.19
N MET A 175 15.27 24.17 -14.08
CA MET A 175 14.26 24.30 -13.04
C MET A 175 15.02 24.51 -11.73
N GLU A 176 14.74 25.61 -11.01
CA GLU A 176 15.46 25.94 -9.78
C GLU A 176 15.42 24.69 -8.87
N ASP A 177 16.57 24.26 -8.35
CA ASP A 177 16.73 22.98 -7.63
C ASP A 177 15.65 22.78 -6.54
N ASP A 178 15.17 23.87 -5.93
CA ASP A 178 14.10 23.85 -4.93
C ASP A 178 12.72 23.53 -5.54
N VAL A 179 12.41 24.05 -6.73
CA VAL A 179 11.22 23.69 -7.52
C VAL A 179 11.26 22.22 -7.92
N PHE A 180 12.45 21.73 -8.30
CA PHE A 180 12.64 20.31 -8.61
C PHE A 180 12.41 19.41 -7.38
N LEU A 181 12.97 19.77 -6.21
CA LEU A 181 12.72 19.03 -4.97
C LEU A 181 11.25 19.02 -4.56
N ARG A 182 10.51 20.12 -4.75
CA ARG A 182 9.05 20.15 -4.52
C ARG A 182 8.28 19.22 -5.46
N CYS A 183 8.74 19.10 -6.70
CA CYS A 183 8.16 18.18 -7.67
C CYS A 183 8.41 16.73 -7.23
N ILE A 184 9.65 16.40 -6.86
CA ILE A 184 10.02 15.09 -6.32
C ILE A 184 9.22 14.77 -5.07
N GLU A 185 9.12 15.69 -4.12
CA GLU A 185 8.33 15.50 -2.89
C GLU A 185 6.88 15.14 -3.22
N THR A 186 6.24 15.91 -4.12
CA THR A 186 4.83 15.69 -4.47
C THR A 186 4.62 14.35 -5.18
N ASN A 187 5.48 14.02 -6.14
CA ASN A 187 5.43 12.77 -6.89
C ASN A 187 5.72 11.57 -5.98
N MET A 188 6.80 11.62 -5.22
CA MET A 188 7.23 10.54 -4.33
C MET A 188 6.20 10.24 -3.24
N LEU A 189 5.55 11.25 -2.67
CA LEU A 189 4.50 11.02 -1.67
C LEU A 189 3.26 10.37 -2.30
N SER A 190 2.90 10.73 -3.53
CA SER A 190 1.62 10.34 -4.14
C SER A 190 1.72 9.04 -4.93
N ASP A 191 2.76 8.90 -5.74
CA ASP A 191 2.89 7.89 -6.79
C ASP A 191 3.80 6.74 -6.38
N LEU A 192 4.74 6.95 -5.43
CA LEU A 192 5.60 5.88 -4.95
C LEU A 192 4.81 4.89 -4.09
N THR A 193 4.48 3.76 -4.72
CA THR A 193 3.87 2.60 -4.07
C THR A 193 4.93 1.77 -3.36
N LEU A 194 4.83 1.66 -2.02
CA LEU A 194 5.75 0.86 -1.22
C LEU A 194 5.37 -0.62 -1.26
N GLN A 195 4.08 -0.92 -1.08
CA GLN A 195 3.50 -2.25 -1.15
C GLN A 195 1.99 -2.18 -1.42
N GLY A 196 1.39 -3.32 -1.75
CA GLY A 196 -0.05 -3.41 -1.98
C GLY A 196 -0.46 -3.32 -3.45
N ILE A 197 -1.76 -3.47 -3.67
CA ILE A 197 -2.36 -3.35 -5.00
C ILE A 197 -3.07 -2.00 -5.08
N GLU A 198 -2.68 -1.11 -5.99
CA GLU A 198 -3.21 0.26 -6.14
C GLU A 198 -4.74 0.35 -6.12
N ALA A 199 -5.43 -0.61 -6.75
CA ALA A 199 -6.89 -0.63 -6.81
C ALA A 199 -7.55 -0.97 -5.46
N ILE A 200 -6.80 -1.42 -4.45
CA ILE A 200 -7.26 -1.80 -3.11
C ILE A 200 -6.77 -0.76 -2.10
N THR A 201 -7.65 0.15 -1.72
CA THR A 201 -7.29 1.31 -0.88
C THR A 201 -7.14 0.96 0.59
N LYS A 202 -7.95 0.00 1.07
CA LYS A 202 -8.00 -0.42 2.47
C LYS A 202 -8.44 -1.88 2.58
N VAL A 203 -7.94 -2.57 3.61
CA VAL A 203 -8.27 -3.96 3.89
C VAL A 203 -8.68 -4.10 5.36
N TYR A 204 -9.77 -4.82 5.60
CA TYR A 204 -10.34 -5.06 6.92
C TYR A 204 -10.18 -6.53 7.28
N MET A 205 -9.50 -6.80 8.40
CA MET A 205 -9.34 -8.15 8.94
C MET A 205 -10.33 -8.40 10.07
N HIS A 206 -11.09 -9.49 9.99
CA HIS A 206 -11.98 -9.91 11.07
C HIS A 206 -12.27 -11.42 10.99
N LYS A 207 -12.87 -11.95 12.06
CA LYS A 207 -13.46 -13.30 12.04
C LYS A 207 -14.95 -13.19 11.69
N PRO A 208 -15.50 -14.12 10.90
CA PRO A 208 -16.90 -14.10 10.52
C PRO A 208 -17.81 -14.28 11.75
N THR A 209 -18.83 -13.42 11.86
CA THR A 209 -19.85 -13.50 12.91
C THR A 209 -20.94 -14.50 12.54
N THR A 210 -21.28 -14.58 11.27
CA THR A 210 -22.29 -15.45 10.68
C THR A 210 -21.72 -16.80 10.24
N ASP A 211 -22.56 -17.83 10.26
CA ASP A 211 -22.13 -19.21 9.98
C ASP A 211 -21.88 -19.48 8.48
N ASP A 212 -22.49 -18.70 7.58
CA ASP A 212 -22.32 -18.77 6.12
C ASP A 212 -20.87 -18.52 5.67
N LYS A 213 -20.14 -17.67 6.40
CA LYS A 213 -18.72 -17.36 6.13
C LYS A 213 -17.75 -18.24 6.93
N LYS A 214 -18.22 -19.11 7.83
CA LYS A 214 -17.36 -20.03 8.58
C LYS A 214 -16.99 -21.24 7.71
N ARG A 215 -15.78 -21.77 7.91
CA ARG A 215 -15.36 -22.99 7.23
C ARG A 215 -16.06 -24.18 7.88
N VAL A 216 -16.93 -24.86 7.14
CA VAL A 216 -17.54 -26.11 7.59
C VAL A 216 -16.61 -27.27 7.25
N VAL A 217 -16.24 -28.06 8.26
CA VAL A 217 -15.44 -29.28 8.10
C VAL A 217 -16.22 -30.49 8.61
N ILE A 218 -16.05 -31.61 7.94
CA ILE A 218 -16.57 -32.90 8.39
C ILE A 218 -15.60 -33.46 9.43
N THR A 219 -16.11 -33.74 10.62
CA THR A 219 -15.32 -34.32 11.71
C THR A 219 -15.14 -35.83 11.53
N PRO A 220 -14.15 -36.47 12.16
CA PRO A 220 -13.91 -37.91 12.01
C PRO A 220 -15.11 -38.79 12.41
N ASP A 221 -15.97 -38.28 13.28
CA ASP A 221 -17.24 -38.86 13.72
C ASP A 221 -18.41 -38.65 12.73
N GLY A 222 -18.17 -37.98 11.59
CA GLY A 222 -19.17 -37.72 10.55
C GLY A 222 -20.05 -36.49 10.82
N GLY A 223 -19.79 -35.74 11.89
CA GLY A 223 -20.47 -34.49 12.21
C GLY A 223 -19.98 -33.30 11.37
N PHE A 224 -20.70 -32.18 11.43
CA PHE A 224 -20.28 -30.92 10.83
C PHE A 224 -19.81 -29.95 11.92
N LYS A 225 -18.65 -29.34 11.72
CA LYS A 225 -18.12 -28.30 12.60
C LYS A 225 -17.83 -27.03 11.82
N ALA A 226 -18.44 -25.92 12.24
CA ALA A 226 -18.13 -24.60 11.72
C ALA A 226 -16.91 -24.02 12.47
N ILE A 227 -15.86 -23.70 11.72
CA ILE A 227 -14.62 -23.12 12.25
C ILE A 227 -14.53 -21.65 11.80
N PRO A 228 -14.44 -20.69 12.73
CA PRO A 228 -14.19 -19.30 12.37
C PRO A 228 -12.71 -19.11 12.01
N GLU A 229 -12.47 -18.81 10.73
CA GLU A 229 -11.15 -18.45 10.19
C GLU A 229 -11.02 -16.93 10.05
N TRP A 230 -9.80 -16.41 10.04
CA TRP A 230 -9.55 -15.02 9.64
C TRP A 230 -9.85 -14.85 8.16
N LEU A 231 -10.61 -13.80 7.84
CA LEU A 231 -10.88 -13.37 6.47
C LEU A 231 -10.58 -11.89 6.33
N LEU A 232 -10.28 -11.49 5.09
CA LEU A 232 -10.00 -10.11 4.74
C LEU A 232 -11.11 -9.58 3.83
N GLU A 233 -11.51 -8.34 4.06
CA GLU A 233 -12.46 -7.64 3.21
C GLU A 233 -11.82 -6.37 2.67
N THR A 234 -11.88 -6.17 1.35
CA THR A 234 -11.20 -5.04 0.70
C THR A 234 -12.16 -3.91 0.36
N ASP A 235 -11.64 -2.69 0.32
CA ASP A 235 -12.24 -1.55 -0.36
C ASP A 235 -11.50 -1.36 -1.69
N GLY A 236 -12.17 -1.69 -2.79
CA GLY A 236 -11.54 -1.88 -4.09
C GLY A 236 -11.50 -3.33 -4.55
N THR A 237 -11.29 -3.51 -5.85
CA THR A 237 -11.32 -4.79 -6.55
C THR A 237 -10.09 -4.94 -7.44
N ALA A 238 -9.48 -6.13 -7.38
CA ALA A 238 -8.36 -6.56 -8.21
C ALA A 238 -8.24 -8.10 -8.17
N LEU A 239 -9.34 -8.79 -8.43
CA LEU A 239 -9.55 -10.23 -8.22
C LEU A 239 -8.41 -11.07 -8.81
N ALA A 240 -7.97 -10.81 -10.04
CA ALA A 240 -6.89 -11.57 -10.66
C ALA A 240 -5.56 -11.50 -9.87
N LYS A 241 -5.18 -10.30 -9.40
CA LYS A 241 -3.98 -10.10 -8.59
C LYS A 241 -4.14 -10.77 -7.23
N VAL A 242 -5.29 -10.58 -6.57
CA VAL A 242 -5.57 -11.16 -5.25
C VAL A 242 -5.58 -12.69 -5.27
N LEU A 243 -6.15 -13.33 -6.30
CA LEU A 243 -6.14 -14.79 -6.44
C LEU A 243 -4.74 -15.37 -6.66
N SER A 244 -3.80 -14.55 -7.16
CA SER A 244 -2.41 -14.94 -7.40
C SER A 244 -1.54 -14.82 -6.15
N GLU A 245 -2.04 -14.19 -5.08
CA GLU A 245 -1.29 -13.99 -3.85
C GLU A 245 -1.16 -15.25 -3.00
N GLN A 246 0.00 -15.40 -2.36
CA GLN A 246 0.25 -16.54 -1.50
C GLN A 246 -0.63 -16.50 -0.25
N ASN A 247 -1.07 -17.67 0.21
CA ASN A 247 -1.95 -17.84 1.37
C ASN A 247 -3.37 -17.30 1.21
N VAL A 248 -3.73 -16.73 0.05
CA VAL A 248 -5.12 -16.52 -0.35
C VAL A 248 -5.70 -17.84 -0.84
N ASP A 249 -6.96 -18.11 -0.49
CA ASP A 249 -7.73 -19.26 -0.96
C ASP A 249 -8.46 -18.90 -2.27
N PRO A 250 -7.99 -19.39 -3.43
CA PRO A 250 -8.56 -19.01 -4.71
C PRO A 250 -9.93 -19.65 -5.00
N ILE A 251 -10.35 -20.64 -4.19
CA ILE A 251 -11.61 -21.36 -4.41
C ILE A 251 -12.78 -20.62 -3.75
N ARG A 252 -12.54 -20.03 -2.58
CA ARG A 252 -13.59 -19.36 -1.79
C ARG A 252 -13.64 -17.85 -1.97
N THR A 253 -12.57 -17.22 -2.45
CA THR A 253 -12.49 -15.76 -2.61
C THR A 253 -13.49 -15.26 -3.67
N THR A 254 -14.27 -14.24 -3.32
CA THR A 254 -15.35 -13.69 -4.17
C THR A 254 -15.27 -12.18 -4.28
N SER A 255 -15.69 -11.65 -5.44
CA SER A 255 -15.84 -10.22 -5.71
C SER A 255 -17.31 -9.82 -5.76
N ASN A 256 -17.60 -8.54 -5.53
CA ASN A 256 -18.91 -7.96 -5.80
C ASN A 256 -18.96 -7.21 -7.15
N ASP A 257 -17.86 -7.20 -7.91
CA ASP A 257 -17.77 -6.60 -9.24
C ASP A 257 -18.06 -7.66 -10.31
N ILE A 258 -19.23 -7.55 -10.94
CA ILE A 258 -19.71 -8.51 -11.95
C ILE A 258 -18.86 -8.44 -13.23
N CYS A 259 -18.41 -7.25 -13.62
CA CYS A 259 -17.59 -7.07 -14.82
C CYS A 259 -16.22 -7.73 -14.64
N GLU A 260 -15.61 -7.53 -13.48
CA GLU A 260 -14.34 -8.17 -13.15
C GLU A 260 -14.46 -9.71 -13.09
N ILE A 261 -15.55 -10.24 -12.51
CA ILE A 261 -15.80 -11.69 -12.48
C ILE A 261 -15.92 -12.26 -13.89
N PHE A 262 -16.59 -11.55 -14.80
CA PHE A 262 -16.69 -11.97 -16.20
C PHE A 262 -15.31 -12.05 -16.87
N GLU A 263 -14.46 -11.04 -16.66
CA GLU A 263 -13.13 -10.96 -17.25
C GLU A 263 -12.18 -12.04 -16.68
N VAL A 264 -12.24 -12.32 -15.38
CA VAL A 264 -11.31 -13.23 -14.69
C VAL A 264 -11.77 -14.69 -14.70
N LEU A 265 -13.07 -14.94 -14.48
CA LEU A 265 -13.62 -16.29 -14.25
C LEU A 265 -14.64 -16.73 -15.32
N GLY A 266 -15.14 -15.80 -16.15
CA GLY A 266 -16.06 -16.10 -17.24
C GLY A 266 -17.55 -16.10 -16.86
N ILE A 267 -18.40 -16.35 -17.86
CA ILE A 267 -19.86 -16.16 -17.76
C ILE A 267 -20.55 -17.10 -16.77
N GLU A 268 -20.04 -18.32 -16.58
CA GLU A 268 -20.63 -19.28 -15.62
C GLU A 268 -20.44 -18.82 -14.17
N ALA A 269 -19.29 -18.21 -13.87
CA ALA A 269 -19.04 -17.61 -12.56
C ALA A 269 -19.97 -16.40 -12.33
N VAL A 270 -20.18 -15.57 -13.35
CA VAL A 270 -21.11 -14.44 -13.31
C VAL A 270 -22.52 -14.88 -12.95
N ARG A 271 -23.02 -15.95 -13.59
CA ARG A 271 -24.36 -16.49 -13.29
C ARG A 271 -24.54 -16.77 -11.79
N LYS A 272 -23.54 -17.42 -11.18
CA LYS A 272 -23.60 -17.75 -9.75
C LYS A 272 -23.35 -16.55 -8.84
N ALA A 273 -22.48 -15.62 -9.24
CA ALA A 273 -22.22 -14.39 -8.51
C ALA A 273 -23.47 -13.50 -8.41
N ILE A 274 -24.18 -13.31 -9.53
CA ILE A 274 -25.44 -12.55 -9.56
C ILE A 274 -26.49 -13.20 -8.65
N GLU A 275 -26.64 -14.53 -8.71
CA GLU A 275 -27.58 -15.26 -7.84
C GLU A 275 -27.30 -15.00 -6.35
N ARG A 276 -26.02 -15.05 -5.93
CA ARG A 276 -25.62 -14.78 -4.54
C ARG A 276 -25.86 -13.33 -4.14
N GLU A 277 -25.49 -12.39 -5.00
CA GLU A 277 -25.68 -10.96 -4.76
C GLU A 277 -27.17 -10.60 -4.65
N MET A 278 -28.03 -11.17 -5.51
CA MET A 278 -29.48 -10.94 -5.44
C MET A 278 -30.07 -11.46 -4.12
N ASN A 279 -29.67 -12.65 -3.67
CA ASN A 279 -30.10 -13.21 -2.38
C ASN A 279 -29.58 -12.41 -1.17
N HIS A 280 -28.48 -11.67 -1.33
CA HIS A 280 -27.95 -10.82 -0.27
C HIS A 280 -28.66 -9.44 -0.20
N VAL A 281 -29.18 -8.97 -1.34
CA VAL A 281 -29.84 -7.66 -1.45
C VAL A 281 -31.34 -7.71 -1.11
N ILE A 282 -32.00 -8.83 -1.40
CA ILE A 282 -33.44 -9.08 -1.16
C ILE A 282 -33.66 -9.62 0.25
#